data_AF-H1KC16-F1
#
_entry.id   AF-H1KC16-F1
#
_cell.length_a   1.000
_cell.length_b   1.000
_cell.length_c   1.000
_cell.angle_alpha   90.00
_cell.angle_beta   90.00
_cell.angle_gamma   90.00
#
_symmetry.space_group_name_H-M   'P 1'
#
loop_
_entity.id
_entity.type
_entity.pdbx_description
1 polymer ?
#
loop_
_entity_poly.entity_id
_entity_poly.type
_entity_poly.pdbx_seq_one_letter_code
_entity_poly.pdbx_strand_id
1 'polypeptide(L)'
;MPLSPGGQWNAYVRAIAGFMSGVAPERISAADYMAYDTASTGRNWSVPLGYGTLVAASLPSAVALRLATPAERIDLTAEGVAVTTRAGTVRAGIAILTVSTAVLAGDAIRLPSGTEAWREAAAALPLGRNEKVFLEIGRDTAFEPDSHAYGNLRDARSAAYSIRPNGWPVIEAFLGGEGARILEEEGPAAGFAHVSTELVALFGSDVASALRPLAAKSWSRMAFIGGAYSCALPGQSYARARLAQPFEDRLFFAGEATHPFDFTTAHGAHDSGVRAADEALAALRAKRPAFRRALLS
;
A
#
# COMPACT_ATOMS: atom_id res chain seq x y z
N MET A 1 -9.95 -19.96 12.05
CA MET A 1 -9.37 -21.14 12.74
C MET A 1 -8.00 -21.38 12.13
N PRO A 2 -6.94 -21.58 12.94
CA PRO A 2 -5.60 -21.80 12.39
C PRO A 2 -5.53 -23.10 11.58
N LEU A 3 -4.63 -23.12 10.59
CA LEU A 3 -4.38 -24.34 9.81
C LEU A 3 -3.82 -25.44 10.71
N SER A 4 -4.29 -26.68 10.52
CA SER A 4 -3.73 -27.83 11.23
C SER A 4 -2.24 -28.00 10.91
N PRO A 5 -1.34 -28.16 11.91
CA PRO A 5 0.08 -28.36 11.67
C PRO A 5 0.37 -29.54 10.73
N GLY A 6 1.35 -29.40 9.84
CA GLY A 6 1.77 -30.47 8.92
C GLY A 6 0.79 -30.79 7.77
N GLY A 7 -0.28 -30.02 7.60
CA GLY A 7 -1.22 -30.20 6.48
C GLY A 7 -0.52 -30.02 5.12
N GLN A 8 -0.72 -30.99 4.22
CA GLN A 8 -0.08 -30.99 2.89
C GLN A 8 -0.42 -29.77 2.02
N TRP A 9 -1.54 -29.09 2.31
CA TRP A 9 -2.00 -27.90 1.61
C TRP A 9 -1.56 -26.58 2.27
N ASN A 10 -0.90 -26.64 3.42
CA ASN A 10 -0.56 -25.43 4.17
C ASN A 10 0.34 -24.48 3.38
N ALA A 11 1.34 -25.02 2.66
CA ALA A 11 2.22 -24.20 1.84
C ALA A 11 1.47 -23.50 0.71
N TYR A 12 0.59 -24.23 0.02
CA TYR A 12 -0.28 -23.67 -1.03
C TYR A 12 -1.15 -22.54 -0.48
N VAL A 13 -1.87 -22.79 0.62
CA VAL A 13 -2.74 -21.78 1.24
C VAL A 13 -1.95 -20.56 1.68
N ARG A 14 -0.75 -20.75 2.25
CA ARG A 14 0.13 -19.65 2.66
C ARG A 14 0.67 -18.84 1.47
N ALA A 15 1.05 -19.49 0.37
CA ALA A 15 1.49 -18.80 -0.84
C ALA A 15 0.36 -17.94 -1.42
N ILE A 16 -0.83 -18.51 -1.60
CA ILE A 16 -2.00 -17.80 -2.14
C ILE A 16 -2.42 -16.63 -1.23
N ALA A 17 -2.55 -16.86 0.08
CA ALA A 17 -2.87 -15.80 1.02
C ALA A 17 -1.79 -14.71 1.04
N GLY A 18 -0.52 -15.10 0.95
CA GLY A 18 0.61 -14.20 0.78
C GLY A 18 0.43 -13.31 -0.45
N PHE A 19 0.09 -13.86 -1.61
CA PHE A 19 -0.14 -13.04 -2.80
C PHE A 19 -1.30 -12.05 -2.63
N MET A 20 -2.37 -12.48 -1.98
CA MET A 20 -3.58 -11.66 -1.84
C MET A 20 -3.39 -10.49 -0.88
N SER A 21 -2.85 -10.73 0.32
CA SER A 21 -2.83 -9.74 1.41
C SER A 21 -1.44 -9.47 1.99
N GLY A 22 -0.42 -10.20 1.57
CA GLY A 22 0.94 -10.10 2.11
C GLY A 22 1.09 -10.59 3.55
N VAL A 23 0.07 -11.26 4.11
CA VAL A 23 0.09 -11.78 5.48
C VAL A 23 -0.35 -13.23 5.53
N ALA A 24 0.07 -13.92 6.60
CA ALA A 24 -0.37 -15.29 6.87
C ALA A 24 -1.91 -15.34 7.08
N PRO A 25 -2.59 -16.42 6.65
CA PRO A 25 -4.05 -16.55 6.75
C PRO A 25 -4.61 -16.29 8.15
N GLU A 26 -3.88 -16.70 9.20
CA GLU A 26 -4.30 -16.56 10.59
C GLU A 26 -4.34 -15.10 11.07
N ARG A 27 -3.69 -14.19 10.32
CA ARG A 27 -3.62 -12.75 10.62
C ARG A 27 -4.61 -11.92 9.82
N ILE A 28 -5.43 -12.53 8.97
CA ILE A 28 -6.41 -11.84 8.14
C ILE A 28 -7.77 -11.85 8.83
N SER A 29 -8.39 -10.69 8.98
CA SER A 29 -9.80 -10.62 9.35
C SER A 29 -10.68 -11.14 8.21
N ALA A 30 -11.42 -12.22 8.46
CA ALA A 30 -12.38 -12.76 7.50
C ALA A 30 -13.48 -11.72 7.14
N ALA A 31 -13.94 -10.94 8.12
CA ALA A 31 -14.94 -9.90 7.88
C ALA A 31 -14.41 -8.78 6.99
N ASP A 32 -13.15 -8.38 7.19
CA ASP A 32 -12.49 -7.36 6.36
C ASP A 32 -12.33 -7.89 4.92
N TYR A 33 -11.78 -9.10 4.77
CA TYR A 33 -11.63 -9.75 3.47
C TYR A 33 -12.96 -9.87 2.72
N MET A 34 -14.03 -10.33 3.37
CA MET A 34 -15.35 -10.46 2.75
C MET A 34 -15.92 -9.11 2.33
N ALA A 35 -15.68 -8.04 3.10
CA ALA A 35 -16.15 -6.71 2.76
C ALA A 35 -15.49 -6.21 1.45
N TYR A 36 -14.19 -6.44 1.28
CA TYR A 36 -13.48 -6.16 0.03
C TYR A 36 -13.97 -7.05 -1.12
N ASP A 37 -14.04 -8.36 -0.91
CA ASP A 37 -14.42 -9.33 -1.94
C ASP A 37 -15.83 -9.04 -2.48
N THR A 38 -16.77 -8.69 -1.61
CA THR A 38 -18.14 -8.33 -1.96
C THR A 38 -18.22 -7.04 -2.79
N ALA A 39 -17.34 -6.07 -2.52
CA ALA A 39 -17.30 -4.79 -3.25
C ALA A 39 -16.49 -4.88 -4.55
N SER A 40 -15.60 -5.86 -4.66
CA SER A 40 -14.72 -6.04 -5.82
C SER A 40 -15.51 -6.20 -7.11
N THR A 41 -15.14 -5.42 -8.12
CA THR A 41 -15.78 -5.48 -9.45
C THR A 41 -15.27 -6.65 -10.31
N GLY A 42 -14.23 -7.36 -9.87
CA GLY A 42 -13.52 -8.37 -10.65
C GLY A 42 -12.76 -7.82 -11.87
N ARG A 43 -12.77 -6.50 -12.10
CA ARG A 43 -12.06 -5.86 -13.20
C ARG A 43 -10.62 -5.61 -12.80
N ASN A 44 -9.68 -6.27 -13.48
CA ASN A 44 -8.26 -6.13 -13.23
C ASN A 44 -7.53 -5.90 -14.56
N TRP A 45 -7.28 -4.63 -14.90
CA TRP A 45 -6.66 -4.22 -16.16
C TRP A 45 -5.24 -3.72 -15.93
N SER A 46 -4.31 -4.10 -16.79
CA SER A 46 -2.98 -3.49 -16.80
C SER A 46 -3.07 -2.03 -17.24
N VAL A 47 -2.17 -1.20 -16.72
CA VAL A 47 -2.03 0.20 -17.15
C VAL A 47 -0.80 0.28 -18.05
N PRO A 48 -0.94 0.38 -19.40
CA PRO A 48 0.19 0.28 -20.32
C PRO A 48 1.27 1.35 -20.11
N LEU A 49 0.95 2.51 -19.54
CA LEU A 49 1.95 3.55 -19.24
C LEU A 49 2.42 3.51 -17.78
N GLY A 50 2.01 2.50 -17.02
CA GLY A 50 2.25 2.38 -15.58
C GLY A 50 1.39 3.32 -14.73
N TYR A 51 1.05 2.88 -13.53
CA TYR A 51 0.18 3.64 -12.61
C TYR A 51 0.78 4.99 -12.18
N GLY A 52 2.12 5.07 -12.11
CA GLY A 52 2.83 6.31 -11.76
C GLY A 52 2.58 7.46 -12.74
N THR A 53 2.39 7.14 -14.02
CA THR A 53 2.05 8.14 -15.05
C THR A 53 0.70 8.77 -14.78
N LEU A 54 -0.30 7.97 -14.40
CA LEU A 54 -1.62 8.47 -14.02
C LEU A 54 -1.52 9.42 -12.81
N VAL A 55 -0.79 9.01 -11.76
CA VAL A 55 -0.62 9.83 -10.55
C VAL A 55 0.06 11.16 -10.88
N ALA A 56 1.16 11.12 -11.63
CA ALA A 56 1.89 12.33 -12.02
C ALA A 56 1.05 13.27 -12.90
N ALA A 57 0.30 12.72 -13.86
CA ALA A 57 -0.56 13.51 -14.75
C ALA A 57 -1.80 14.09 -14.04
N SER A 58 -2.23 13.48 -12.93
CA SER A 58 -3.41 13.92 -12.18
C SER A 58 -3.12 15.07 -11.21
N LEU A 59 -1.84 15.41 -10.97
CA LEU A 59 -1.48 16.47 -10.05
C LEU A 59 -1.78 17.85 -10.68
N PRO A 60 -2.66 18.67 -10.09
CA PRO A 60 -2.95 19.99 -10.65
C PRO A 60 -1.72 20.89 -10.61
N SER A 61 -1.46 21.63 -11.69
CA SER A 61 -0.30 22.54 -11.80
C SER A 61 -0.26 23.64 -10.74
N ALA A 62 -1.41 23.98 -10.15
CA ALA A 62 -1.52 24.95 -9.06
C ALA A 62 -1.11 24.39 -7.68
N VAL A 63 -0.92 23.07 -7.53
CA VAL A 63 -0.53 22.46 -6.27
C VAL A 63 0.96 22.63 -6.03
N ALA A 64 1.33 23.29 -4.93
CA ALA A 64 2.72 23.40 -4.50
C ALA A 64 3.20 22.04 -3.95
N LEU A 65 3.93 21.27 -4.77
CA LEU A 65 4.52 20.00 -4.38
C LEU A 65 5.92 20.21 -3.75
N ARG A 66 6.13 19.63 -2.56
CA ARG A 66 7.44 19.63 -1.89
C ARG A 66 7.93 18.20 -1.68
N LEU A 67 8.85 17.75 -2.55
CA LEU A 67 9.53 16.47 -2.41
C LEU A 67 10.67 16.56 -1.39
N ALA A 68 11.19 15.41 -0.94
CA ALA A 68 12.29 15.32 0.03
C ALA A 68 12.09 16.17 1.31
N THR A 69 10.82 16.41 1.69
CA THR A 69 10.42 17.26 2.82
C THR A 69 9.62 16.41 3.82
N PRO A 70 10.26 15.48 4.54
CA PRO A 70 9.57 14.64 5.50
C PRO A 70 8.98 15.49 6.64
N ALA A 71 7.72 15.22 6.98
CA ALA A 71 7.10 15.77 8.17
C ALA A 71 7.63 15.03 9.42
N GLU A 72 8.02 15.77 10.44
CA GLU A 72 8.58 15.21 11.69
C GLU A 72 7.61 15.40 12.88
N ARG A 73 6.83 16.50 12.88
CA ARG A 73 5.85 16.80 13.92
C ARG A 73 4.64 17.53 13.35
N ILE A 74 3.46 17.22 13.87
CA ILE A 74 2.22 17.93 13.63
C ILE A 74 1.68 18.42 14.97
N ASP A 75 1.45 19.71 15.08
CA ASP A 75 0.81 20.34 16.24
C ASP A 75 -0.50 21.02 15.82
N LEU A 76 -1.46 21.07 16.73
CA LEU A 76 -2.60 21.99 16.60
C LEU A 76 -2.21 23.37 17.14
N THR A 77 -2.62 24.44 16.46
CA THR A 77 -2.40 25.84 16.89
C THR A 77 -3.74 26.55 17.04
N ALA A 78 -3.81 27.75 17.60
CA ALA A 78 -5.10 28.45 17.71
C ALA A 78 -5.79 28.65 16.34
N GLU A 79 -5.01 28.81 15.28
CA GLU A 79 -5.44 29.12 13.91
C GLU A 79 -5.57 27.88 13.00
N GLY A 80 -5.15 26.69 13.45
CA GLY A 80 -5.21 25.47 12.65
C GLY A 80 -4.17 24.43 13.04
N VAL A 81 -3.24 24.16 12.12
CA VAL A 81 -2.20 23.13 12.22
C VAL A 81 -0.83 23.69 11.83
N ALA A 82 0.21 23.16 12.47
CA ALA A 82 1.61 23.41 12.14
C ALA A 82 2.34 22.08 11.88
N VAL A 83 2.92 21.94 10.70
CA VAL A 83 3.71 20.78 10.28
C VAL A 83 5.17 21.16 10.27
N THR A 84 5.96 20.57 11.17
CA THR A 84 7.40 20.80 11.28
C THR A 84 8.16 19.84 10.39
N THR A 85 9.13 20.38 9.64
CA THR A 85 10.04 19.66 8.76
C THR A 85 11.44 20.26 8.90
N ARG A 86 12.48 19.57 8.39
CA ARG A 86 13.84 20.13 8.35
C ARG A 86 13.98 21.38 7.47
N ALA A 87 13.07 21.57 6.52
CA ALA A 87 13.03 22.75 5.65
C ALA A 87 12.22 23.92 6.27
N GLY A 88 11.78 23.79 7.52
CA GLY A 88 10.95 24.76 8.23
C GLY A 88 9.52 24.28 8.46
N THR A 89 8.73 25.14 9.09
CA THR A 89 7.34 24.83 9.49
C THR A 89 6.34 25.33 8.45
N VAL A 90 5.44 24.44 8.01
CA VAL A 90 4.28 24.78 7.18
C VAL A 90 3.07 24.98 8.10
N ARG A 91 2.35 26.10 7.93
CA ARG A 91 1.14 26.41 8.69
C ARG A 91 -0.08 26.42 7.77
N ALA A 92 -1.17 25.82 8.21
CA ALA A 92 -2.43 25.77 7.48
C ALA A 92 -3.61 25.79 8.44
N GLY A 93 -4.81 26.11 7.95
CA GLY A 93 -6.04 26.01 8.77
C GLY A 93 -6.45 24.57 9.08
N ILE A 94 -6.14 23.64 8.16
CA ILE A 94 -6.44 22.21 8.22
C ILE A 94 -5.31 21.44 7.52
N ALA A 95 -5.05 20.20 7.96
CA ALA A 95 -4.23 19.22 7.24
C ALA A 95 -5.01 17.94 6.96
N ILE A 96 -4.69 17.28 5.85
CA ILE A 96 -5.11 15.91 5.54
C ILE A 96 -3.86 15.04 5.58
N LEU A 97 -3.86 14.03 6.42
CA LEU A 97 -2.76 13.09 6.58
C LEU A 97 -3.04 11.81 5.78
N THR A 98 -2.12 11.49 4.86
CA THR A 98 -2.25 10.36 3.92
C THR A 98 -1.08 9.38 4.01
N VAL A 99 -0.43 9.30 5.17
CA VAL A 99 0.70 8.38 5.39
C VAL A 99 0.18 6.95 5.58
N SER A 100 1.07 5.96 5.37
CA SER A 100 0.72 4.57 5.58
C SER A 100 0.38 4.27 7.05
N THR A 101 -0.35 3.19 7.30
CA THR A 101 -0.68 2.76 8.67
C THR A 101 0.56 2.42 9.48
N ALA A 102 1.63 1.89 8.85
CA ALA A 102 2.89 1.63 9.53
C ALA A 102 3.58 2.92 10.00
N VAL A 103 3.60 3.97 9.17
CA VAL A 103 4.13 5.29 9.57
C VAL A 103 3.26 5.92 10.67
N LEU A 104 1.95 5.78 10.56
CA LEU A 104 1.00 6.37 11.51
C LEU A 104 1.03 5.68 12.88
N ALA A 105 1.18 4.36 12.91
CA ALA A 105 1.32 3.58 14.14
C ALA A 105 2.70 3.78 14.80
N GLY A 106 3.74 4.09 14.00
CA GLY A 106 5.10 4.30 14.46
C GLY A 106 5.40 5.70 15.02
N ASP A 107 6.68 5.99 15.20
CA ASP A 107 7.20 7.23 15.79
C ASP A 107 7.78 8.22 14.76
N ALA A 108 7.73 7.88 13.47
CA ALA A 108 8.27 8.68 12.37
C ALA A 108 7.69 10.12 12.31
N ILE A 109 6.44 10.28 12.74
CA ILE A 109 5.78 11.58 12.87
C ILE A 109 5.24 11.71 14.29
N ARG A 110 5.64 12.76 15.00
CA ARG A 110 5.03 13.13 16.28
C ARG A 110 3.68 13.82 16.03
N LEU A 111 2.59 13.10 16.27
CA LEU A 111 1.22 13.62 16.18
C LEU A 111 0.83 14.43 17.44
N PRO A 112 -0.24 15.25 17.37
CA PRO A 112 -0.78 15.94 18.53
C PRO A 112 -1.17 14.99 19.67
N SER A 113 -1.13 15.47 20.92
CA SER A 113 -1.69 14.76 22.08
C SER A 113 -3.18 14.49 21.87
N GLY A 114 -3.68 13.33 22.27
CA GLY A 114 -5.08 12.93 22.05
C GLY A 114 -5.31 12.11 20.78
N THR A 115 -4.26 11.92 19.97
CA THR A 115 -4.32 11.10 18.73
C THR A 115 -3.98 9.62 18.95
N GLU A 116 -3.88 9.16 20.21
CA GLU A 116 -3.53 7.77 20.56
C GLU A 116 -4.50 6.78 19.92
N ALA A 117 -5.79 7.15 19.88
CA ALA A 117 -6.85 6.38 19.25
C ALA A 117 -6.65 6.11 17.74
N TRP A 118 -6.03 7.04 17.01
CA TRP A 118 -5.73 6.88 15.59
C TRP A 118 -4.49 6.01 15.39
N ARG A 119 -3.51 6.10 16.28
CA ARG A 119 -2.33 5.21 16.27
C ARG A 119 -2.73 3.77 16.55
N GLU A 120 -3.61 3.55 17.53
CA GLU A 120 -4.19 2.23 17.81
C GLU A 120 -4.96 1.67 16.61
N ALA A 121 -5.79 2.50 15.97
CA ALA A 121 -6.53 2.10 14.78
C ALA A 121 -5.59 1.74 13.62
N ALA A 122 -4.52 2.52 13.41
CA ALA A 122 -3.50 2.21 12.41
C ALA A 122 -2.74 0.91 12.73
N ALA A 123 -2.39 0.67 14.00
CA ALA A 123 -1.72 -0.55 14.44
C ALA A 123 -2.60 -1.80 14.28
N ALA A 124 -3.92 -1.64 14.33
CA ALA A 124 -4.89 -2.71 14.06
C ALA A 124 -5.05 -3.03 12.55
N LEU A 125 -4.47 -2.19 11.68
CA LEU A 125 -4.47 -2.29 10.22
C LEU A 125 -3.02 -2.40 9.68
N PRO A 126 -2.22 -3.37 10.12
CA PRO A 126 -0.83 -3.49 9.70
C PRO A 126 -0.71 -3.68 8.17
N LEU A 127 0.43 -3.29 7.63
CA LEU A 127 0.73 -3.52 6.22
C LEU A 127 1.22 -4.97 6.00
N GLY A 128 0.69 -5.60 4.95
CA GLY A 128 1.22 -6.86 4.46
C GLY A 128 2.57 -6.71 3.77
N ARG A 129 3.22 -7.84 3.52
CA ARG A 129 4.52 -7.94 2.85
C ARG A 129 4.33 -8.50 1.45
N ASN A 130 4.40 -7.63 0.44
CA ASN A 130 4.36 -8.00 -0.96
C ASN A 130 5.43 -7.22 -1.72
N GLU A 131 6.38 -7.94 -2.28
CA GLU A 131 7.59 -7.38 -2.89
C GLU A 131 7.71 -7.83 -4.34
N LYS A 132 8.47 -7.05 -5.13
CA LYS A 132 8.60 -7.32 -6.56
C LYS A 132 10.04 -7.36 -7.00
N VAL A 133 10.34 -8.35 -7.84
CA VAL A 133 11.57 -8.46 -8.59
C VAL A 133 11.24 -8.45 -10.07
N PHE A 134 12.02 -7.73 -10.86
CA PHE A 134 11.87 -7.62 -12.30
C PHE A 134 13.13 -8.13 -12.98
N LEU A 135 12.95 -8.99 -13.97
CA LEU A 135 14.02 -9.55 -14.79
C LEU A 135 13.85 -9.05 -16.22
N GLU A 136 14.93 -8.54 -16.82
CA GLU A 136 14.98 -8.23 -18.26
C GLU A 136 15.16 -9.53 -19.05
N ILE A 137 14.43 -9.66 -20.15
CA ILE A 137 14.58 -10.73 -21.14
C ILE A 137 15.56 -10.22 -22.21
N GLY A 138 16.81 -10.64 -22.13
CA GLY A 138 17.93 -10.12 -22.92
C GLY A 138 18.15 -10.79 -24.29
N ARG A 139 17.40 -11.85 -24.61
CA ARG A 139 17.40 -12.49 -25.93
C ARG A 139 16.06 -13.13 -26.20
N ASP A 140 15.81 -13.49 -27.45
CA ASP A 140 14.57 -14.15 -27.83
C ASP A 140 14.44 -15.51 -27.12
N THR A 141 13.40 -15.62 -26.30
CA THR A 141 12.97 -16.83 -25.63
C THR A 141 11.50 -17.05 -25.97
N ALA A 142 11.06 -18.31 -26.01
CA ALA A 142 9.67 -18.66 -26.30
C ALA A 142 8.71 -18.34 -25.14
N PHE A 143 8.80 -17.12 -24.58
CA PHE A 143 7.84 -16.58 -23.64
C PHE A 143 6.72 -15.91 -24.40
N GLU A 144 5.51 -16.46 -24.26
CA GLU A 144 4.30 -15.83 -24.79
C GLU A 144 4.02 -14.51 -24.05
N PRO A 145 3.67 -13.42 -24.77
CA PRO A 145 3.17 -12.19 -24.17
C PRO A 145 1.99 -12.42 -23.22
N ASP A 146 1.91 -11.59 -22.17
CA ASP A 146 0.79 -11.58 -21.22
C ASP A 146 0.46 -12.94 -20.57
N SER A 147 1.47 -13.80 -20.46
CA SER A 147 1.34 -15.11 -19.83
C SER A 147 1.63 -15.06 -18.34
N HIS A 148 1.10 -16.03 -17.61
CA HIS A 148 1.22 -16.12 -16.16
C HIS A 148 1.71 -17.50 -15.75
N ALA A 149 2.52 -17.55 -14.69
CA ALA A 149 2.96 -18.79 -14.09
C ALA A 149 3.00 -18.66 -12.56
N TYR A 150 2.98 -19.81 -11.89
CA TYR A 150 3.31 -19.90 -10.48
C TYR A 150 4.56 -20.77 -10.35
N GLY A 151 5.42 -20.44 -9.41
CA GLY A 151 6.51 -21.32 -9.02
C GLY A 151 5.99 -22.57 -8.29
N ASN A 152 6.82 -23.13 -7.41
CA ASN A 152 6.42 -24.31 -6.65
C ASN A 152 5.51 -23.93 -5.48
N LEU A 153 4.18 -24.03 -5.67
CA LEU A 153 3.19 -23.76 -4.61
C LEU A 153 3.20 -24.77 -3.44
N ARG A 154 4.12 -25.74 -3.40
CA ARG A 154 4.45 -26.51 -2.19
C ARG A 154 5.50 -25.81 -1.31
N ASP A 155 6.07 -24.70 -1.75
CA ASP A 155 6.87 -23.76 -0.95
C ASP A 155 6.06 -22.47 -0.76
N ALA A 156 5.86 -22.05 0.49
CA ALA A 156 5.14 -20.82 0.80
C ALA A 156 5.88 -19.55 0.37
N ARG A 157 7.17 -19.66 0.00
CA ARG A 157 8.00 -18.57 -0.48
C ARG A 157 7.92 -18.35 -2.00
N SER A 158 7.21 -19.23 -2.71
CA SER A 158 7.11 -19.20 -4.17
C SER A 158 6.56 -17.88 -4.70
N ALA A 159 6.97 -17.50 -5.91
CA ALA A 159 6.48 -16.31 -6.59
C ALA A 159 5.33 -16.59 -7.57
N ALA A 160 4.52 -15.57 -7.81
CA ALA A 160 3.65 -15.48 -8.98
C ALA A 160 4.35 -14.67 -10.07
N TYR A 161 4.25 -15.11 -11.32
CA TYR A 161 4.97 -14.55 -12.45
C TYR A 161 4.01 -13.92 -13.45
N SER A 162 4.24 -12.65 -13.79
CA SER A 162 3.68 -12.03 -15.00
C SER A 162 4.79 -11.95 -16.04
N ILE A 163 4.64 -12.67 -17.14
CA ILE A 163 5.65 -12.82 -18.17
C ILE A 163 5.26 -11.94 -19.35
N ARG A 164 6.19 -11.06 -19.74
CA ARG A 164 6.02 -10.10 -20.82
C ARG A 164 4.69 -9.31 -20.73
N PRO A 165 4.41 -8.66 -19.58
CA PRO A 165 3.20 -7.85 -19.44
C PRO A 165 3.21 -6.71 -20.46
N ASN A 166 2.08 -6.50 -21.15
CA ASN A 166 1.95 -5.58 -22.29
C ASN A 166 2.95 -5.85 -23.42
N GLY A 167 3.42 -7.09 -23.55
CA GLY A 167 4.44 -7.52 -24.52
C GLY A 167 5.87 -7.08 -24.21
N TRP A 168 6.12 -6.40 -23.09
CA TRP A 168 7.45 -5.92 -22.71
C TRP A 168 8.46 -7.04 -22.51
N PRO A 169 9.77 -6.82 -22.74
CA PRO A 169 10.80 -7.83 -22.53
C PRO A 169 11.17 -7.95 -21.04
N VAL A 170 10.17 -8.17 -20.18
CA VAL A 170 10.32 -8.22 -18.71
C VAL A 170 9.52 -9.39 -18.14
N ILE A 171 10.06 -10.03 -17.10
CA ILE A 171 9.29 -10.88 -16.19
C ILE A 171 9.16 -10.13 -14.86
N GLU A 172 7.93 -9.94 -14.41
CA GLU A 172 7.64 -9.54 -13.04
C GLU A 172 7.45 -10.79 -12.18
N ALA A 173 8.26 -10.91 -11.13
CA ALA A 173 8.07 -11.87 -10.06
C ALA A 173 7.50 -11.17 -8.83
N PHE A 174 6.31 -11.59 -8.43
CA PHE A 174 5.59 -11.10 -7.28
C PHE A 174 5.73 -12.07 -6.11
N LEU A 175 6.38 -11.59 -5.05
CA LEU A 175 6.72 -12.37 -3.85
C LEU A 175 5.83 -11.88 -2.71
N GLY A 176 4.94 -12.73 -2.21
CA GLY A 176 4.05 -12.37 -1.12
C GLY A 176 4.31 -13.14 0.17
N GLY A 177 3.94 -12.56 1.30
CA GLY A 177 4.05 -13.19 2.62
C GLY A 177 5.47 -13.67 2.93
N GLU A 178 5.68 -14.98 3.03
CA GLU A 178 7.01 -15.56 3.30
C GLU A 178 8.00 -15.33 2.16
N GLY A 179 7.55 -15.29 0.90
CA GLY A 179 8.42 -15.00 -0.24
C GLY A 179 8.98 -13.57 -0.22
N ALA A 180 8.15 -12.62 0.23
CA ALA A 180 8.56 -11.23 0.42
C ALA A 180 9.72 -11.07 1.42
N ARG A 181 9.79 -11.96 2.43
CA ARG A 181 10.82 -11.91 3.48
C ARG A 181 12.23 -12.12 2.92
N ILE A 182 12.36 -12.81 1.79
CA ILE A 182 13.65 -12.97 1.10
C ILE A 182 14.23 -11.60 0.76
N LEU A 183 13.43 -10.68 0.20
CA LEU A 183 13.91 -9.33 -0.13
C LEU A 183 14.11 -8.46 1.10
N GLU A 184 13.26 -8.64 2.11
CA GLU A 184 13.30 -7.87 3.34
C GLU A 184 14.54 -8.19 4.19
N GLU A 185 14.78 -9.48 4.41
CA GLU A 185 15.76 -10.00 5.38
C GLU A 185 17.11 -10.27 4.72
N GLU A 186 17.12 -10.81 3.50
CA GLU A 186 18.34 -11.24 2.80
C GLU A 186 18.75 -10.28 1.66
N GLY A 187 17.81 -9.48 1.17
CA GLY A 187 18.05 -8.41 0.20
C GLY A 187 17.85 -8.81 -1.27
N PRO A 188 18.01 -7.85 -2.20
CA PRO A 188 17.69 -8.04 -3.61
C PRO A 188 18.42 -9.20 -4.30
N ALA A 189 19.69 -9.42 -3.97
CA ALA A 189 20.49 -10.49 -4.58
C ALA A 189 19.91 -11.89 -4.28
N ALA A 190 19.48 -12.11 -3.03
CA ALA A 190 18.80 -13.34 -2.63
C ALA A 190 17.45 -13.49 -3.36
N GLY A 191 16.70 -12.39 -3.50
CA GLY A 191 15.47 -12.35 -4.29
C GLY A 191 15.68 -12.78 -5.74
N PHE A 192 16.66 -12.20 -6.44
CA PHE A 192 17.00 -12.60 -7.81
C PHE A 192 17.44 -14.06 -7.90
N ALA A 193 18.24 -14.56 -6.95
CA ALA A 193 18.69 -15.94 -6.94
C ALA A 193 17.53 -16.93 -6.74
N HIS A 194 16.61 -16.63 -5.82
CA HIS A 194 15.41 -17.42 -5.57
C HIS A 194 14.54 -17.50 -6.84
N VAL A 195 14.19 -16.35 -7.40
CA VAL A 195 13.35 -16.24 -8.60
C VAL A 195 14.00 -16.92 -9.80
N SER A 196 15.32 -16.77 -9.99
CA SER A 196 16.04 -17.44 -11.08
C SER A 196 15.99 -18.96 -10.95
N THR A 197 16.10 -19.48 -9.72
CA THR A 197 16.00 -20.92 -9.44
C THR A 197 14.61 -21.46 -9.78
N GLU A 198 13.54 -20.75 -9.39
CA GLU A 198 12.17 -21.14 -9.74
C GLU A 198 11.93 -21.11 -11.25
N LEU A 199 12.38 -20.07 -11.95
CA LEU A 199 12.20 -19.96 -13.40
C LEU A 199 12.94 -21.07 -14.17
N VAL A 200 14.14 -21.47 -13.71
CA VAL A 200 14.86 -22.62 -14.25
C VAL A 200 14.09 -23.92 -14.01
N ALA A 201 13.50 -24.09 -12.83
CA ALA A 201 12.69 -25.28 -12.52
C ALA A 201 11.42 -25.37 -13.39
N LEU A 202 10.82 -24.22 -13.74
CA LEU A 202 9.61 -24.15 -14.57
C LEU A 202 9.91 -24.34 -16.07
N PHE A 203 10.97 -23.70 -16.58
CA PHE A 203 11.18 -23.53 -18.01
C PHE A 203 12.49 -24.13 -18.54
N GLY A 204 13.31 -24.72 -17.66
CA GLY A 204 14.60 -25.31 -18.00
C GLY A 204 15.79 -24.35 -17.87
N SER A 205 17.00 -24.93 -17.88
CA SER A 205 18.26 -24.20 -17.63
C SER A 205 18.59 -23.13 -18.67
N ASP A 206 18.10 -23.29 -19.90
CA ASP A 206 18.40 -22.36 -20.98
C ASP A 206 17.84 -20.96 -20.70
N VAL A 207 16.74 -20.86 -19.93
CA VAL A 207 16.15 -19.59 -19.53
C VAL A 207 17.10 -18.74 -18.68
N ALA A 208 17.93 -19.36 -17.83
CA ALA A 208 18.82 -18.62 -16.92
C ALA A 208 19.73 -17.64 -17.65
N SER A 209 20.24 -18.02 -18.83
CA SER A 209 21.16 -17.17 -19.59
C SER A 209 20.44 -16.08 -20.41
N ALA A 210 19.11 -16.12 -20.50
CA ALA A 210 18.30 -15.10 -21.15
C ALA A 210 17.82 -14.01 -20.19
N LEU A 211 17.89 -14.26 -18.87
CA LEU A 211 17.35 -13.36 -17.87
C LEU A 211 18.45 -12.57 -17.17
N ARG A 212 18.20 -11.29 -16.94
CA ARG A 212 19.10 -10.40 -16.19
C ARG A 212 18.34 -9.68 -15.10
N PRO A 213 18.91 -9.54 -13.89
CA PRO A 213 18.35 -8.66 -12.86
C PRO A 213 18.11 -7.25 -13.40
N LEU A 214 16.86 -6.75 -13.33
CA LEU A 214 16.51 -5.41 -13.78
C LEU A 214 16.23 -4.47 -12.59
N ALA A 215 15.29 -4.85 -11.73
CA ALA A 215 14.93 -4.04 -10.57
C ALA A 215 14.36 -4.90 -9.44
N ALA A 216 14.52 -4.44 -8.20
CA ALA A 216 13.84 -4.99 -7.05
C ALA A 216 13.21 -3.86 -6.24
N LYS A 217 12.02 -4.09 -5.70
CA LYS A 217 11.32 -3.17 -4.81
C LYS A 217 10.98 -3.93 -3.52
N SER A 218 11.55 -3.43 -2.42
CA SER A 218 11.26 -3.86 -1.06
C SER A 218 10.55 -2.71 -0.32
N TRP A 219 9.23 -2.68 -0.39
CA TRP A 219 8.37 -1.69 0.24
C TRP A 219 8.45 -1.76 1.76
N SER A 220 8.61 -2.96 2.31
CA SER A 220 8.77 -3.19 3.76
C SER A 220 10.00 -2.47 4.34
N ARG A 221 11.04 -2.28 3.53
CA ARG A 221 12.29 -1.58 3.92
C ARG A 221 12.26 -0.07 3.68
N MET A 222 11.19 0.46 3.07
CA MET A 222 11.07 1.90 2.83
C MET A 222 10.51 2.57 4.10
N ALA A 223 11.34 3.36 4.79
CA ALA A 223 10.99 3.98 6.07
C ALA A 223 9.71 4.86 6.04
N PHE A 224 9.35 5.40 4.88
CA PHE A 224 8.16 6.23 4.69
C PHE A 224 6.91 5.45 4.21
N ILE A 225 7.02 4.11 4.11
CA ILE A 225 5.91 3.22 3.72
C ILE A 225 5.78 2.08 4.73
N GLY A 226 6.83 1.29 4.94
CA GLY A 226 6.89 0.23 5.96
C GLY A 226 6.15 -1.06 5.60
N GLY A 227 5.76 -1.26 4.34
CA GLY A 227 5.06 -2.45 3.87
C GLY A 227 4.32 -2.19 2.57
N ALA A 228 3.50 -3.15 2.13
CA ALA A 228 2.66 -3.00 0.95
C ALA A 228 1.36 -2.26 1.29
N TYR A 229 0.32 -3.00 1.68
CA TYR A 229 -1.04 -2.47 1.86
C TYR A 229 -1.70 -3.01 3.12
N SER A 230 -2.66 -2.26 3.66
CA SER A 230 -3.27 -2.54 4.95
C SER A 230 -4.18 -3.76 4.95
N CYS A 231 -4.07 -4.55 6.00
CA CYS A 231 -4.96 -5.68 6.29
C CYS A 231 -5.43 -5.57 7.73
N ALA A 232 -6.75 -5.64 7.98
CA ALA A 232 -7.23 -5.66 9.36
C ALA A 232 -6.87 -6.97 10.06
N LEU A 233 -6.35 -6.85 11.28
CA LEU A 233 -6.18 -7.99 12.18
C LEU A 233 -7.53 -8.66 12.49
N PRO A 234 -7.56 -9.95 12.85
CA PRO A 234 -8.81 -10.64 13.16
C PRO A 234 -9.65 -9.89 14.20
N GLY A 235 -10.91 -9.61 13.85
CA GLY A 235 -11.84 -8.86 14.71
C GLY A 235 -11.68 -7.33 14.68
N GLN A 236 -10.77 -6.78 13.87
CA GLN A 236 -10.41 -5.35 13.86
C GLN A 236 -10.87 -4.60 12.59
N SER A 237 -11.81 -5.14 11.81
CA SER A 237 -12.30 -4.47 10.58
C SER A 237 -12.88 -3.07 10.86
N TYR A 238 -13.45 -2.85 12.05
CA TYR A 238 -13.98 -1.54 12.48
C TYR A 238 -12.92 -0.44 12.58
N ALA A 239 -11.63 -0.80 12.67
CA ALA A 239 -10.54 0.16 12.82
C ALA A 239 -10.44 1.13 11.63
N ARG A 240 -10.87 0.72 10.42
CA ARG A 240 -10.88 1.59 9.22
C ARG A 240 -11.76 2.82 9.43
N ALA A 241 -12.96 2.61 9.96
CA ALA A 241 -13.92 3.68 10.24
C ALA A 241 -13.43 4.63 11.33
N ARG A 242 -12.77 4.09 12.37
CA ARG A 242 -12.13 4.90 13.43
C ARG A 242 -10.97 5.73 12.88
N LEU A 243 -10.13 5.11 12.04
CA LEU A 243 -8.99 5.77 11.43
C LEU A 243 -9.41 6.91 10.49
N ALA A 244 -10.55 6.76 9.80
CA ALA A 244 -11.09 7.78 8.90
C ALA A 244 -11.64 9.03 9.62
N GLN A 245 -11.89 8.99 10.93
CA GLN A 245 -12.47 10.12 11.65
C GLN A 245 -11.51 11.33 11.71
N PRO A 246 -12.01 12.57 11.61
CA PRO A 246 -11.20 13.76 11.84
C PRO A 246 -10.83 13.93 13.31
N PHE A 247 -9.68 14.54 13.56
CA PHE A 247 -9.24 14.98 14.87
C PHE A 247 -9.41 16.50 15.00
N GLU A 248 -10.24 16.92 15.96
CA GLU A 248 -10.59 18.31 16.30
C GLU A 248 -11.00 19.20 15.11
N ASP A 249 -11.59 18.62 14.05
CA ASP A 249 -11.95 19.31 12.81
C ASP A 249 -10.77 20.11 12.20
N ARG A 250 -9.55 19.58 12.36
CA ARG A 250 -8.29 20.22 11.95
C ARG A 250 -7.32 19.27 11.27
N LEU A 251 -7.32 18.01 11.67
CA LEU A 251 -6.50 16.97 11.08
C LEU A 251 -7.41 15.85 10.58
N PHE A 252 -7.46 15.66 9.27
CA PHE A 252 -8.28 14.65 8.60
C PHE A 252 -7.37 13.53 8.11
N PHE A 253 -7.95 12.34 7.90
CA PHE A 253 -7.19 11.15 7.53
C PHE A 253 -7.75 10.54 6.26
N ALA A 254 -6.87 10.23 5.32
CA ALA A 254 -7.21 9.62 4.04
C ALA A 254 -6.15 8.62 3.61
N GLY A 255 -6.42 7.90 2.54
CA GLY A 255 -5.59 6.80 2.04
C GLY A 255 -6.32 5.47 2.15
N GLU A 256 -5.78 4.45 1.48
CA GLU A 256 -6.43 3.14 1.29
C GLU A 256 -6.97 2.53 2.59
N ALA A 257 -6.24 2.69 3.70
CA ALA A 257 -6.59 2.09 4.98
C ALA A 257 -7.86 2.69 5.62
N THR A 258 -8.31 3.84 5.13
CA THR A 258 -9.48 4.57 5.65
C THR A 258 -10.75 4.29 4.84
N HIS A 259 -10.67 3.48 3.79
CA HIS A 259 -11.84 3.11 2.98
C HIS A 259 -12.49 1.83 3.54
N PRO A 260 -13.82 1.76 3.71
CA PRO A 260 -14.47 0.61 4.35
C PRO A 260 -14.47 -0.67 3.50
N PHE A 261 -14.44 -0.55 2.16
CA PHE A 261 -14.62 -1.68 1.24
C PHE A 261 -13.46 -1.79 0.24
N ASP A 262 -13.16 -0.73 -0.51
CA ASP A 262 -12.00 -0.64 -1.41
C ASP A 262 -10.66 -0.29 -0.75
N PHE A 263 -10.37 -0.82 0.44
CA PHE A 263 -9.00 -0.71 0.98
C PHE A 263 -7.99 -1.47 0.11
N THR A 264 -6.69 -1.40 0.41
CA THR A 264 -5.59 -2.01 -0.38
C THR A 264 -5.48 -1.51 -1.83
N THR A 265 -6.28 -0.52 -2.26
CA THR A 265 -6.38 -0.11 -3.66
C THR A 265 -6.07 1.38 -3.86
N ALA A 266 -5.66 1.72 -5.08
CA ALA A 266 -5.45 3.10 -5.47
C ALA A 266 -6.76 3.88 -5.62
N HIS A 267 -7.85 3.26 -6.08
CA HIS A 267 -9.15 3.94 -6.18
C HIS A 267 -9.77 4.20 -4.80
N GLY A 268 -9.67 3.28 -3.84
CA GLY A 268 -10.09 3.57 -2.46
C GLY A 268 -9.22 4.64 -1.78
N ALA A 269 -7.92 4.72 -2.11
CA ALA A 269 -7.07 5.82 -1.67
C ALA A 269 -7.52 7.16 -2.28
N HIS A 270 -7.89 7.19 -3.56
CA HIS A 270 -8.45 8.36 -4.22
C HIS A 270 -9.78 8.78 -3.57
N ASP A 271 -10.73 7.86 -3.43
CA ASP A 271 -12.08 8.16 -2.95
C ASP A 271 -12.07 8.60 -1.47
N SER A 272 -11.22 8.00 -0.66
CA SER A 272 -10.98 8.48 0.71
C SER A 272 -10.32 9.86 0.76
N GLY A 273 -9.49 10.20 -0.22
CA GLY A 273 -8.92 11.53 -0.40
C GLY A 273 -9.99 12.57 -0.72
N VAL A 274 -10.90 12.26 -1.64
CA VAL A 274 -12.06 13.11 -1.98
C VAL A 274 -12.93 13.32 -0.74
N ARG A 275 -13.28 12.24 -0.02
CA ARG A 275 -14.03 12.33 1.24
C ARG A 275 -13.37 13.28 2.23
N ALA A 276 -12.10 13.08 2.56
CA ALA A 276 -11.40 13.91 3.54
C ALA A 276 -11.28 15.38 3.10
N ALA A 277 -11.17 15.63 1.78
CA ALA A 277 -11.19 16.98 1.23
C ALA A 277 -12.54 17.66 1.44
N ASP A 278 -13.66 16.96 1.20
CA ASP A 278 -15.00 17.49 1.42
C ASP A 278 -15.27 17.78 2.90
N GLU A 279 -14.86 16.87 3.79
CA GLU A 279 -14.94 17.06 5.24
C GLU A 279 -14.11 18.26 5.71
N ALA A 280 -12.88 18.40 5.22
CA ALA A 280 -12.01 19.55 5.49
C ALA A 280 -12.63 20.87 5.00
N LEU A 281 -13.20 20.88 3.80
CA LEU A 281 -13.88 22.06 3.25
C LEU A 281 -15.12 22.45 4.08
N ALA A 282 -15.89 21.46 4.55
CA ALA A 282 -17.03 21.71 5.44
C ALA A 282 -16.57 22.34 6.77
N ALA A 283 -15.51 21.81 7.38
CA ALA A 283 -14.95 22.36 8.61
C ALA A 283 -14.41 23.79 8.43
N LEU A 284 -13.74 24.09 7.30
CA LEU A 284 -13.30 25.46 6.98
C LEU A 284 -14.47 26.44 6.85
N ARG A 285 -15.59 25.99 6.26
CA ARG A 285 -16.80 26.83 6.12
C ARG A 285 -17.45 27.09 7.47
N ALA A 286 -17.51 26.10 8.35
CA ALA A 286 -18.08 26.24 9.69
C ALA A 286 -17.27 27.22 10.58
N LYS A 287 -15.95 27.29 10.40
CA LYS A 287 -15.06 28.20 11.13
C LYS A 287 -15.10 29.65 10.63
N ARG A 288 -15.63 29.92 9.44
CA ARG A 288 -15.81 31.31 8.97
C ARG A 288 -16.98 31.92 9.75
N PRO A 289 -16.76 33.01 10.51
CA PRO A 289 -17.88 33.67 11.19
C PRO A 289 -18.91 34.10 10.15
N ALA A 290 -20.20 34.05 10.52
CA ALA A 290 -21.34 34.42 9.69
C ALA A 290 -21.39 35.94 9.40
N PHE A 291 -20.31 36.55 8.92
CA PHE A 291 -20.28 37.91 8.42
C PHE A 291 -20.68 37.93 6.94
N ARG A 292 -21.98 37.71 6.66
CA ARG A 292 -22.68 38.13 5.42
C ARG A 292 -24.17 37.77 5.49
N ARG A 293 -24.90 38.33 6.47
CA ARG A 293 -26.37 38.46 6.36
C ARG A 293 -26.94 39.74 6.97
N ALA A 294 -26.11 40.77 7.20
CA ALA A 294 -26.53 42.05 7.77
C ALA A 294 -26.06 43.25 6.93
N LEU A 295 -26.25 43.19 5.60
CA LEU A 295 -26.03 44.35 4.70
C LEU A 295 -27.12 44.47 3.62
N LEU A 296 -28.26 43.80 3.81
CA LEU A 296 -29.48 43.98 3.02
C LEU A 296 -30.69 43.82 3.96
N SER A 297 -30.91 44.82 4.82
CA SER A 297 -32.18 45.09 5.49
C SER A 297 -32.25 46.57 5.80
#